data_AF-A0A0M9DYN6-F1
#
_entry.id   AF-A0A0M9DYN6-F1
#
_cell.length_a   1.000
_cell.length_b   1.000
_cell.length_c   1.000
_cell.angle_alpha   90.00
_cell.angle_beta   90.00
_cell.angle_gamma   90.00
#
_symmetry.space_group_name_H-M   'P 1'
#
loop_
_entity.id
_entity.type
_entity.pdbx_description
1 polymer ?
#
loop_
_entity_poly.entity_id
_entity_poly.type
_entity_poly.pdbx_seq_one_letter_code
_entity_poly.pdbx_strand_id
1 'polypeptide(L)'
;MNDGGLIRLIKKWLKAGVMEEGHVEQNITGTPQGGIISPILSNIYLHYVLDEWFEKEVVPRMKGRCFIVRFADDFIVGFESKTDAERFMNVLPKRFEKYGLKIHPDKTKMVMFGRPPKTAKKSRKETFDFLGFTHYWSKSYKGFWVIKRKTRRKSAARAR
;
A
#
# COMPACT_ATOMS: atom_id res chain seq x y z
N MET A 1 -27.18 2.94 -21.68
CA MET A 1 -26.78 1.63 -21.10
C MET A 1 -26.84 1.77 -19.59
N ASN A 2 -27.61 0.93 -18.90
CA ASN A 2 -27.90 1.07 -17.48
C ASN A 2 -27.16 -0.03 -16.70
N ASP A 3 -26.07 0.35 -16.03
CA ASP A 3 -25.17 -0.57 -15.30
C ASP A 3 -25.75 -1.08 -13.96
N GLY A 4 -27.05 -0.87 -13.72
CA GLY A 4 -27.73 -1.31 -12.50
C GLY A 4 -27.65 -2.81 -12.25
N GLY A 5 -27.59 -3.63 -13.31
CA GLY A 5 -27.41 -5.09 -13.21
C GLY A 5 -26.03 -5.47 -12.66
N LEU A 6 -24.97 -4.83 -13.17
CA LEU A 6 -23.59 -5.04 -12.75
C LEU A 6 -23.38 -4.56 -11.31
N ILE A 7 -23.90 -3.38 -10.97
CA ILE A 7 -23.84 -2.82 -9.60
C ILE A 7 -24.56 -3.72 -8.59
N ARG A 8 -25.72 -4.28 -8.96
CA ARG A 8 -26.48 -5.21 -8.11
C ARG A 8 -25.74 -6.53 -7.91
N LEU A 9 -25.04 -7.02 -8.94
CA LEU A 9 -24.23 -8.24 -8.87
C LEU A 9 -22.99 -8.04 -7.98
N ILE A 10 -22.30 -6.90 -8.13
CA ILE A 10 -21.20 -6.46 -7.26
C ILE A 10 -21.67 -6.37 -5.80
N LYS A 11 -22.83 -5.75 -5.53
CA LYS A 11 -23.40 -5.66 -4.17
C LYS A 11 -23.71 -7.02 -3.57
N LYS A 12 -24.23 -7.97 -4.37
CA LYS A 12 -24.50 -9.35 -3.92
C LYS A 12 -23.20 -10.10 -3.60
N TRP A 13 -22.17 -9.95 -4.43
CA TRP A 13 -20.87 -10.60 -4.21
C TRP A 13 -20.10 -10.04 -3.02
N LEU A 14 -20.12 -8.72 -2.83
CA LEU A 14 -19.55 -8.09 -1.62
C LEU A 14 -20.28 -8.56 -0.35
N LYS A 15 -21.62 -8.67 -0.40
CA LYS A 15 -22.41 -9.18 0.74
C LYS A 15 -22.13 -10.66 1.03
N ALA A 16 -21.89 -11.48 0.01
CA ALA A 16 -21.55 -12.89 0.17
C ALA A 16 -20.17 -13.09 0.81
N GLY A 17 -19.15 -12.31 0.40
CA GLY A 17 -17.81 -12.37 1.00
C GLY A 17 -17.77 -11.88 2.46
N VAL A 18 -18.56 -10.87 2.82
CA VAL A 18 -18.70 -10.41 4.22
C VAL A 18 -19.41 -11.44 5.11
N MET A 19 -20.28 -12.27 4.52
CA MET A 19 -21.00 -13.33 5.24
C MET A 19 -20.11 -14.55 5.53
N GLU A 20 -19.06 -14.78 4.73
CA GLU A 20 -18.02 -15.77 5.02
C GLU A 20 -17.12 -15.36 6.21
N GLU A 21 -16.80 -14.08 6.35
CA GLU A 21 -16.01 -13.56 7.49
C GLU A 21 -16.82 -13.44 8.82
N GLY A 22 -18.08 -13.86 8.84
CA GLY A 22 -18.99 -13.78 10.00
C GLY A 22 -19.50 -15.12 10.55
N HIS A 23 -19.00 -16.25 10.06
CA HIS A 23 -19.46 -17.63 10.31
C HIS A 23 -20.92 -17.95 9.89
N VAL A 24 -21.05 -18.84 8.90
CA VAL A 24 -22.12 -19.85 8.84
C VAL A 24 -21.45 -21.17 8.52
N GLU A 25 -21.34 -22.07 9.49
CA GLU A 25 -20.89 -23.44 9.22
C GLU A 25 -21.98 -24.28 8.55
N GLN A 26 -21.48 -25.30 7.83
CA GLN A 26 -22.12 -26.47 7.25
C GLN A 26 -22.83 -26.29 5.91
N ASN A 27 -22.13 -26.64 4.82
CA ASN A 27 -22.39 -27.95 4.23
C ASN A 27 -21.24 -28.51 3.41
N ILE A 28 -21.22 -29.84 3.43
CA ILE A 28 -20.29 -30.79 2.86
C ILE A 28 -20.39 -30.73 1.32
N THR A 29 -19.26 -30.96 0.63
CA THR A 29 -19.11 -31.04 -0.83
C THR A 29 -19.36 -29.77 -1.66
N GLY A 30 -18.26 -29.06 -2.00
CA GLY A 30 -18.21 -28.01 -3.01
C GLY A 30 -17.88 -26.64 -2.43
N THR A 31 -16.60 -26.29 -2.39
CA THR A 31 -16.08 -25.05 -1.80
C THR A 31 -16.74 -23.80 -2.41
N PRO A 32 -17.28 -22.85 -1.62
CA PRO A 32 -17.73 -21.58 -2.15
C PRO A 32 -16.50 -20.76 -2.58
N GLN A 33 -16.34 -20.55 -3.88
CA GLN A 33 -15.33 -19.63 -4.40
C GLN A 33 -15.78 -18.19 -4.11
N GLY A 34 -15.38 -17.64 -2.96
CA GLY A 34 -15.30 -16.21 -2.71
C GLY A 34 -14.60 -15.52 -3.89
N GLY A 35 -15.42 -14.93 -4.77
CA GLY A 35 -15.10 -14.76 -6.18
C GLY A 35 -13.89 -13.88 -6.48
N ILE A 36 -13.19 -14.23 -7.56
CA ILE A 36 -12.05 -13.56 -8.23
C ILE A 36 -12.22 -12.02 -8.37
N ILE A 37 -13.45 -11.54 -8.22
CA ILE A 37 -13.89 -10.18 -8.44
C ILE A 37 -13.59 -9.27 -7.23
N SER A 38 -13.52 -9.80 -6.01
CA SER A 38 -13.22 -8.99 -4.82
C SER A 38 -11.86 -8.26 -4.90
N PRO A 39 -10.73 -8.93 -5.25
CA PRO A 39 -9.45 -8.25 -5.46
C PRO A 39 -9.49 -7.18 -6.57
N ILE A 40 -10.29 -7.39 -7.62
CA ILE A 40 -10.41 -6.45 -8.74
C ILE A 40 -11.18 -5.21 -8.29
N LEU A 41 -12.32 -5.38 -7.61
CA LEU A 41 -13.13 -4.27 -7.12
C LEU A 41 -12.38 -3.43 -6.09
N SER A 42 -11.64 -4.05 -5.17
CA SER A 42 -10.80 -3.34 -4.20
C SER A 42 -9.70 -2.53 -4.89
N ASN A 43 -9.09 -3.07 -5.95
CA ASN A 43 -8.10 -2.34 -6.75
C ASN A 43 -8.67 -1.15 -7.50
N ILE A 44 -9.86 -1.30 -8.11
CA ILE A 44 -10.57 -0.20 -8.77
C ILE A 44 -10.93 0.87 -7.73
N TYR A 45 -11.42 0.46 -6.57
CA TYR A 45 -11.78 1.38 -5.51
C TYR A 45 -10.58 2.20 -5.03
N LEU A 46 -9.45 1.53 -4.75
CA LEU A 46 -8.20 2.21 -4.37
C LEU A 46 -7.66 3.11 -5.47
N HIS A 47 -7.89 2.77 -6.75
CA HIS A 47 -7.52 3.65 -7.84
C HIS A 47 -8.22 5.02 -7.74
N TYR A 48 -9.52 5.05 -7.48
CA TYR A 48 -10.27 6.30 -7.32
C TYR A 48 -9.95 7.03 -6.00
N VAL A 49 -9.87 6.29 -4.90
CA VAL A 49 -9.70 6.89 -3.56
C VAL A 49 -8.29 7.43 -3.35
N LEU A 50 -7.29 6.72 -3.88
CA LEU A 50 -5.87 6.99 -3.65
C LEU A 50 -5.16 7.48 -4.92
N ASP A 51 -5.10 6.70 -6.00
CA ASP A 51 -4.23 7.03 -7.15
C ASP A 51 -4.67 8.32 -7.86
N GLU A 52 -5.95 8.41 -8.24
CA GLU A 52 -6.49 9.57 -8.94
C GLU A 52 -6.50 10.83 -8.06
N TRP A 53 -6.85 10.65 -6.78
CA TRP A 53 -6.78 11.73 -5.80
C TRP A 53 -5.35 12.23 -5.60
N PHE A 54 -4.39 11.32 -5.55
CA PHE A 54 -2.98 11.67 -5.42
C PHE A 54 -2.53 12.55 -6.59
N GLU A 55 -2.81 12.13 -7.82
CA GLU A 55 -2.40 12.88 -9.01
C GLU A 55 -3.09 14.24 -9.13
N LYS A 56 -4.41 14.30 -8.91
CA LYS A 56 -5.20 15.51 -9.15
C LYS A 56 -5.14 16.52 -8.02
N GLU A 57 -5.05 16.06 -6.78
CA GLU A 57 -5.18 16.93 -5.61
C GLU A 57 -3.88 17.03 -4.81
N VAL A 58 -3.12 15.93 -4.69
CA VAL A 58 -1.92 15.91 -3.85
C VAL A 58 -0.74 16.52 -4.60
N VAL A 59 -0.40 15.99 -5.78
CA VAL A 59 0.76 16.42 -6.58
C VAL A 59 0.81 17.93 -6.82
N PRO A 60 -0.28 18.62 -7.24
CA PRO A 60 -0.24 20.06 -7.49
C PRO A 60 -0.03 20.93 -6.25
N ARG A 61 -0.26 20.38 -5.05
CA ARG A 61 -0.11 21.08 -3.77
C ARG A 61 1.24 20.81 -3.09
N MET A 62 2.07 19.93 -3.67
CA MET A 62 3.40 19.62 -3.15
C MET A 62 4.44 20.61 -3.67
N LYS A 63 5.44 20.89 -2.84
CA LYS A 63 6.55 21.78 -3.19
C LYS A 63 7.64 21.03 -3.94
N GLY A 64 7.93 19.80 -3.53
CA GLY A 64 8.92 18.92 -4.15
C GLY A 64 8.29 17.84 -5.02
N ARG A 65 9.13 17.07 -5.71
CA ARG A 65 8.65 15.89 -6.44
C ARG A 65 8.07 14.86 -5.47
N CYS A 66 7.00 14.21 -5.90
CA CYS A 66 6.41 13.09 -5.21
C CYS A 66 5.92 12.03 -6.19
N PHE A 67 5.79 10.80 -5.72
CA PHE A 67 5.30 9.68 -6.52
C PHE A 67 4.65 8.63 -5.61
N ILE A 68 3.81 7.79 -6.21
CA ILE A 68 3.20 6.64 -5.54
C ILE A 68 3.54 5.35 -6.30
N VAL A 69 3.81 4.27 -5.57
CA VAL A 69 3.92 2.91 -6.11
C VAL A 69 2.98 2.03 -5.31
N ARG A 70 2.03 1.40 -5.99
CA ARG A 70 0.99 0.57 -5.39
C ARG A 70 1.01 -0.84 -5.95
N PHE A 71 0.71 -1.80 -5.10
CA PHE A 71 0.51 -3.21 -5.42
C PHE A 71 -0.63 -3.77 -4.58
N ALA A 72 -1.77 -4.03 -5.21
CA ALA A 72 -3.02 -4.35 -4.52
C ALA A 72 -3.38 -3.26 -3.48
N ASP A 73 -3.45 -3.66 -2.22
CA ASP A 73 -3.72 -2.84 -1.04
C ASP A 73 -2.46 -2.21 -0.42
N ASP A 74 -1.26 -2.68 -0.78
CA ASP A 74 0.01 -2.18 -0.25
C ASP A 74 0.58 -1.08 -1.16
N PHE A 75 1.05 0.03 -0.58
CA PHE A 75 1.60 1.16 -1.34
C PHE A 75 2.70 1.90 -0.59
N ILE A 76 3.61 2.48 -1.36
CA ILE A 76 4.61 3.44 -0.89
C ILE A 76 4.39 4.78 -1.57
N VAL A 77 4.60 5.86 -0.82
CA VAL A 77 4.56 7.22 -1.35
C VAL A 77 5.89 7.89 -1.06
N GLY A 78 6.58 8.33 -2.11
CA GLY A 78 7.86 9.01 -2.03
C GLY A 78 7.69 10.52 -2.11
N PHE A 79 8.42 11.25 -1.26
CA PHE A 79 8.45 12.73 -1.26
C PHE A 79 9.89 13.21 -1.23
N GLU A 80 10.17 14.30 -1.95
CA GLU A 80 11.45 14.99 -1.91
C GLU A 80 11.60 15.84 -0.64
N SER A 81 10.51 16.43 -0.14
CA SER A 81 10.49 17.23 1.09
C SER A 81 9.85 16.49 2.26
N LYS A 82 10.47 16.61 3.45
CA LYS A 82 9.90 16.09 4.71
C LYS A 82 8.57 16.76 5.05
N THR A 83 8.44 18.07 4.80
CA THR A 83 7.21 18.81 5.12
C THR A 83 6.02 18.31 4.30
N ASP A 84 6.28 17.91 3.05
CA ASP A 84 5.27 17.39 2.14
C ASP A 84 4.83 15.99 2.56
N ALA A 85 5.79 15.15 2.99
CA ALA A 85 5.49 13.85 3.58
C ALA A 85 4.64 13.95 4.86
N GLU A 86 4.98 14.89 5.76
CA GLU A 86 4.22 15.16 6.98
C GLU A 86 2.80 15.65 6.69
N ARG A 87 2.65 16.57 5.72
CA ARG A 87 1.33 17.03 5.24
C ARG A 87 0.50 15.88 4.70
N PHE A 88 1.08 15.04 3.84
CA PHE A 88 0.39 13.89 3.28
C PHE A 88 -0.04 12.90 4.36
N MET A 89 0.85 12.58 5.31
CA MET A 89 0.56 11.67 6.41
C MET A 89 -0.61 12.15 7.30
N ASN A 90 -0.83 13.46 7.39
CA ASN A 90 -1.95 14.05 8.13
C ASN A 90 -3.28 14.05 7.35
N VAL A 91 -3.23 14.09 6.01
CA VAL A 91 -4.42 14.19 5.15
C VAL A 91 -4.90 12.80 4.71
N LEU A 92 -3.98 11.86 4.49
CA LEU A 92 -4.28 10.52 3.99
C LEU A 92 -5.31 9.77 4.87
N PRO A 93 -5.21 9.75 6.22
CA PRO A 93 -6.23 9.10 7.05
C PRO A 93 -7.61 9.72 6.89
N LYS A 94 -7.70 11.05 6.83
CA LYS A 94 -8.96 11.79 6.64
C LYS A 94 -9.60 11.48 5.29
N ARG A 95 -8.76 11.35 4.25
CA ARG A 95 -9.21 10.92 2.93
C ARG A 95 -9.77 9.52 3.01
N PHE A 96 -9.08 8.58 3.62
CA PHE A 96 -9.53 7.18 3.71
C PHE A 96 -10.83 7.04 4.52
N GLU A 97 -10.93 7.75 5.63
CA GLU A 97 -12.12 7.75 6.49
C GLU A 97 -13.37 8.27 5.75
N LYS A 98 -13.23 9.31 4.92
CA LYS A 98 -14.32 9.81 4.06
C LYS A 98 -14.89 8.73 3.13
N TYR A 99 -14.08 7.75 2.78
CA TYR A 99 -14.43 6.62 1.91
C TYR A 99 -14.64 5.33 2.72
N GLY A 100 -14.77 5.41 4.04
CA GLY A 100 -15.03 4.24 4.90
C GLY A 100 -13.85 3.27 5.03
N LEU A 101 -12.64 3.67 4.60
CA LEU A 101 -11.43 2.87 4.77
C LEU A 101 -10.73 3.23 6.08
N LYS A 102 -10.25 2.23 6.80
CA LYS A 102 -9.41 2.40 7.99
C LYS A 102 -7.96 2.12 7.64
N ILE A 103 -7.08 3.08 7.90
CA ILE A 103 -5.63 2.86 7.83
C ILE A 103 -5.19 2.24 9.15
N HIS A 104 -4.43 1.15 9.09
CA HIS A 104 -3.79 0.58 10.26
C HIS A 104 -2.56 1.39 10.64
N PRO A 105 -2.58 2.17 11.75
CA PRO A 105 -1.48 3.05 12.13
C PRO A 105 -0.16 2.29 12.35
N ASP A 106 -0.23 1.02 12.74
CA ASP A 106 0.94 0.18 12.99
C ASP A 106 1.70 -0.21 11.71
N LYS A 107 0.99 -0.21 10.56
CA LYS A 107 1.58 -0.55 9.26
C LYS A 107 2.20 0.67 8.57
N THR A 108 1.64 1.86 8.78
CA THR A 108 2.12 3.07 8.10
C THR A 108 3.27 3.70 8.86
N LYS A 109 4.46 3.67 8.27
CA LYS A 109 5.68 4.25 8.85
C LYS A 109 6.28 5.27 7.90
N MET A 110 6.56 6.46 8.40
CA MET A 110 7.38 7.44 7.69
C MET A 110 8.85 7.08 7.90
N VAL A 111 9.58 6.87 6.80
CA VAL A 111 11.00 6.55 6.81
C VAL A 111 11.73 7.56 5.96
N MET A 112 12.76 8.20 6.51
CA MET A 112 13.65 9.04 5.71
C MET A 112 14.52 8.11 4.84
N PHE A 113 14.28 8.12 3.53
CA PHE A 113 15.01 7.26 2.59
C PHE A 113 15.75 8.08 1.53
N GLY A 114 16.71 8.88 1.99
CA GLY A 114 17.54 9.73 1.12
C GLY A 114 18.84 9.07 0.67
N ARG A 115 19.32 9.42 -0.52
CA ARG A 115 20.65 8.99 -1.00
C ARG A 115 21.73 9.46 -0.02
N PRO A 116 22.60 8.57 0.48
CA PRO A 116 23.67 8.99 1.39
C PRO A 116 24.66 9.94 0.70
N PRO A 117 25.32 10.85 1.46
CA PRO A 117 26.39 11.70 0.93
C PRO A 117 27.51 10.86 0.28
N LYS A 118 28.18 11.40 -0.75
CA LYS A 118 29.31 10.70 -1.41
C LYS A 118 30.45 10.39 -0.42
N THR A 119 30.64 11.25 0.57
CA THR A 119 31.66 11.14 1.62
C THR A 119 31.33 10.12 2.71
N ALA A 120 30.08 9.64 2.79
CA ALA A 120 29.68 8.70 3.81
C ALA A 120 30.36 7.33 3.59
N LYS A 121 31.05 6.83 4.63
CA LYS A 121 31.68 5.49 4.61
C LYS A 121 30.66 4.36 4.77
N LYS A 122 29.53 4.63 5.42
CA LYS A 122 28.42 3.69 5.64
C LYS A 122 27.09 4.31 5.22
N SER A 123 26.16 3.48 4.76
CA SER A 123 24.76 3.88 4.56
C SER A 123 24.14 4.29 5.89
N ARG A 124 23.14 5.18 5.84
CA ARG A 124 22.19 5.33 6.96
C ARG A 124 21.53 3.96 7.23
N LYS A 125 21.18 3.70 8.50
CA LYS A 125 20.47 2.48 8.93
C LYS A 125 19.00 2.45 8.49
N GLU A 126 18.52 3.51 7.85
CA GLU A 126 17.14 3.65 7.42
C GLU A 126 16.86 2.71 6.24
N THR A 127 15.98 1.75 6.48
CA THR A 127 15.51 0.75 5.51
C THR A 127 14.00 0.69 5.59
N PHE A 128 13.35 0.32 4.49
CA PHE A 128 11.90 0.06 4.50
C PHE A 128 11.60 -1.30 3.87
N ASP A 129 10.54 -1.93 4.36
CA ASP A 129 10.03 -3.19 3.81
C ASP A 129 8.91 -2.87 2.81
N PHE A 130 8.94 -3.50 1.64
CA PHE A 130 7.87 -3.43 0.64
C PHE A 130 7.85 -4.73 -0.17
N LEU A 131 6.68 -5.34 -0.33
CA LEU A 131 6.49 -6.58 -1.10
C LEU A 131 7.42 -7.74 -0.71
N GLY A 132 7.67 -7.92 0.59
CA GLY A 132 8.54 -8.99 1.09
C GLY A 132 10.04 -8.74 0.93
N PHE A 133 10.44 -7.53 0.50
CA PHE A 133 11.82 -7.12 0.38
C PHE A 133 12.15 -5.94 1.30
N THR A 134 13.29 -6.01 1.97
CA THR A 134 13.87 -4.86 2.66
C THR A 134 14.75 -4.08 1.67
N HIS A 135 14.43 -2.80 1.48
CA HIS A 135 15.14 -1.87 0.62
C HIS A 135 16.15 -1.06 1.44
N TYR A 136 17.40 -0.98 0.96
CA TYR A 136 18.49 -0.29 1.66
C TYR A 136 19.51 0.30 0.69
N TRP A 137 20.19 1.36 1.10
CA TRP A 137 21.27 1.95 0.32
C TRP A 137 22.58 1.15 0.50
N SER A 138 23.27 0.90 -0.60
CA SER A 138 24.59 0.24 -0.63
C SER A 138 25.44 0.81 -1.75
N LYS A 139 26.76 0.66 -1.67
CA LYS A 139 27.63 0.89 -2.82
C LYS A 139 27.51 -0.26 -3.82
N SER A 140 27.53 0.08 -5.11
CA SER A 140 27.76 -0.86 -6.21
C SER A 140 29.24 -1.26 -6.25
N TYR A 141 29.58 -2.26 -7.07
CA TYR A 141 30.98 -2.63 -7.31
C TYR A 141 31.83 -1.45 -7.83
N LYS A 142 31.20 -0.53 -8.59
CA LYS A 142 31.82 0.69 -9.10
C LYS A 142 31.81 1.86 -8.10
N GLY A 143 31.42 1.63 -6.84
CA GLY A 143 31.43 2.64 -5.78
C GLY A 143 30.24 3.62 -5.74
N PHE A 144 29.28 3.50 -6.66
CA PHE A 144 28.10 4.36 -6.70
C PHE A 144 27.03 3.93 -5.69
N TRP A 145 26.37 4.88 -5.05
CA TRP A 145 25.19 4.60 -4.23
C TRP A 145 24.04 4.07 -5.09
N VAL A 146 23.57 2.86 -4.75
CA VAL A 146 22.44 2.19 -5.38
C VAL A 146 21.51 1.64 -4.30
N ILE A 147 20.23 1.51 -4.64
CA ILE A 147 19.25 0.83 -3.79
C ILE A 147 19.40 -0.67 -4.03
N LYS A 148 19.72 -1.43 -2.99
CA LYS A 148 19.71 -2.89 -3.01
C LYS A 148 18.50 -3.42 -2.26
N ARG A 149 18.13 -4.65 -2.58
CA ARG A 149 17.03 -5.38 -1.97
C ARG A 149 17.59 -6.64 -1.33
N LYS A 150 17.05 -7.01 -0.17
CA LYS A 150 17.24 -8.33 0.44
C LYS A 150 15.87 -8.89 0.76
N THR A 151 15.72 -10.20 0.67
CA THR A 151 14.49 -10.87 1.13
C THR A 151 14.30 -10.54 2.62
N ARG A 152 13.06 -10.21 2.97
CA ARG A 152 12.71 -10.00 4.37
C ARG A 152 12.94 -11.33 5.10
N ARG A 153 13.82 -11.33 6.11
CA ARG A 153 13.89 -12.47 7.03
C ARG A 153 12.54 -12.50 7.75
N LYS A 154 11.67 -13.45 7.41
CA LYS A 154 10.52 -13.77 8.25
C LYS A 154 11.09 -14.10 9.63
N SER A 155 10.75 -13.30 10.64
CA SER A 155 10.93 -13.76 12.02
C SER A 155 10.05 -15.01 12.16
N ALA A 156 10.66 -16.18 12.20
CA ALA A 156 10.00 -17.45 12.47
C ALA A 156 9.63 -17.52 13.95
N ALA A 157 8.74 -16.64 14.40
CA ALA A 157 8.23 -16.61 15.76
C ALA A 157 6.71 -16.44 15.74
N ARG A 158 6.02 -17.56 15.49
CA ARG A 158 4.68 -17.94 16.00
C ARG A 158 4.16 -19.14 15.19
N ALA A 159 4.66 -20.30 15.58
CA ALA A 159 4.03 -21.60 15.37
C ALA A 159 4.66 -22.56 16.40
N ARG A 160 4.28 -22.38 17.66
CA ARG A 160 4.30 -23.38 18.72
C ARG A 160 3.05 -23.16 19.55
#